data_AF-A0A955SDH8-F1
#
_entry.id   AF-A0A955SDH8-F1
#
_cell.length_a   1.000
_cell.length_b   1.000
_cell.length_c   1.000
_cell.angle_alpha   90.00
_cell.angle_beta   90.00
_cell.angle_gamma   90.00
#
_symmetry.space_group_name_H-M   'P 1'
#
loop_
_entity.id
_entity.type
_entity.pdbx_description
1 polymer ?
#
loop_
_entity_poly.entity_id
_entity_poly.type
_entity_poly.pdbx_seq_one_letter_code
_entity_poly.pdbx_strand_id
1 'polypeptide(L)'
;PDSIGMGSYTLDSHNVRRYITPEGQVQNEGDIGVGVPRPYEIAYGSIVPKKAQCENLFVPVCVSSSHIAFGSIRMEPVFMILGQSAATAAAMSIDGNLAVQDLPYASLRERLLADGQVLEMDDPNALLSRKLPGIVVDDSEANFTGSWGSSSANRPFVDSGYRHDENAGKGDKSVR
;
A
#
# COMPACT_ATOMS: atom_id res chain seq x y z
N PRO A 1 -5.17 5.91 2.88
CA PRO A 1 -3.99 6.34 3.66
C PRO A 1 -3.71 7.81 3.35
N ASP A 2 -2.94 8.52 4.19
CA ASP A 2 -2.46 9.87 3.85
C ASP A 2 -1.29 9.76 2.85
N SER A 3 -1.58 9.44 1.59
CA SER A 3 -0.59 9.13 0.56
C SER A 3 0.26 10.33 0.15
N ILE A 4 1.56 10.11 0.01
CA ILE A 4 2.54 11.09 -0.49
C ILE A 4 3.32 10.58 -1.69
N GLY A 5 2.85 9.52 -2.31
CA GLY A 5 3.52 8.87 -3.43
C GLY A 5 3.08 7.43 -3.60
N MET A 6 3.45 6.86 -4.74
CA MET A 6 3.07 5.51 -5.13
C MET A 6 4.30 4.62 -5.31
N GLY A 7 4.23 3.39 -4.81
CA GLY A 7 5.12 2.31 -5.19
C GLY A 7 4.44 1.36 -6.17
N SER A 8 5.21 0.72 -7.05
CA SER A 8 4.67 -0.23 -8.04
C SER A 8 5.60 -1.37 -8.39
N TYR A 9 6.81 -1.38 -7.82
CA TYR A 9 7.80 -2.39 -8.15
C TYR A 9 7.43 -3.74 -7.56
N THR A 10 7.93 -4.81 -8.16
CA THR A 10 7.73 -6.16 -7.64
C THR A 10 8.38 -6.30 -6.25
N LEU A 11 7.85 -7.18 -5.41
CA LEU A 11 8.55 -7.60 -4.20
C LEU A 11 9.79 -8.38 -4.65
N ASP A 12 10.95 -7.74 -4.53
CA ASP A 12 12.23 -8.25 -5.00
C ASP A 12 13.21 -8.42 -3.83
N SER A 13 13.67 -9.66 -3.62
CA SER A 13 14.75 -10.02 -2.71
C SER A 13 15.67 -11.01 -3.42
N HIS A 14 16.98 -10.80 -3.30
CA HIS A 14 17.96 -11.67 -3.91
C HIS A 14 18.33 -12.86 -3.03
N ASN A 15 18.72 -13.95 -3.70
CA ASN A 15 19.29 -15.15 -3.08
C ASN A 15 20.32 -14.82 -1.99
N VAL A 16 20.06 -15.27 -0.76
CA VAL A 16 21.02 -15.14 0.36
C VAL A 16 21.92 -16.37 0.47
N ARG A 17 21.46 -17.54 0.01
CA ARG A 17 22.28 -18.75 -0.08
C ARG A 17 21.84 -19.67 -1.21
N ARG A 18 22.79 -20.50 -1.65
CA ARG A 18 22.54 -21.68 -2.49
C ARG A 18 22.88 -22.91 -1.69
N TYR A 19 22.04 -23.93 -1.75
CA TYR A 19 22.27 -25.19 -1.06
C TYR A 19 21.89 -26.38 -1.94
N ILE A 20 22.46 -27.54 -1.63
CA ILE A 20 22.18 -28.79 -2.32
C ILE A 20 21.11 -29.52 -1.51
N THR A 21 20.01 -29.90 -2.15
CA THR A 21 18.95 -30.70 -1.52
C THR A 21 19.42 -32.14 -1.31
N PRO A 22 18.76 -32.93 -0.45
CA PRO A 22 19.08 -34.36 -0.28
C PRO A 22 19.06 -35.16 -1.59
N GLU A 23 18.30 -34.70 -2.59
CA GLU A 23 18.18 -35.30 -3.92
C GLU A 23 19.32 -34.88 -4.88
N GLY A 24 20.28 -34.08 -4.40
CA GLY A 24 21.43 -33.62 -5.18
C GLY A 24 21.16 -32.41 -6.07
N GLN A 25 20.03 -31.71 -5.90
CA GLN A 25 19.66 -30.55 -6.70
C GLN A 25 20.13 -29.23 -6.05
N VAL A 26 20.53 -28.25 -6.84
CA VAL A 26 20.82 -26.90 -6.34
C VAL A 26 19.52 -26.12 -6.17
N GLN A 27 19.30 -25.57 -4.97
CA GLN A 27 18.18 -24.67 -4.68
C GLN A 27 18.67 -23.34 -4.13
N ASN A 28 17.91 -22.29 -4.38
CA ASN A 28 18.14 -20.96 -3.83
C ASN A 28 17.24 -20.71 -2.60
N GLU A 29 17.75 -20.03 -1.57
CA GLU A 29 16.95 -19.51 -0.46
C GLU A 29 16.98 -17.98 -0.44
N GLY A 30 15.85 -17.38 -0.01
CA GLY A 30 15.71 -15.94 0.22
C GLY A 30 15.34 -15.13 -1.01
N ASP A 31 15.14 -15.81 -2.15
CA ASP A 31 14.63 -15.21 -3.38
C ASP A 31 13.15 -14.88 -3.22
N ILE A 32 12.76 -13.64 -3.49
CA ILE A 32 11.37 -13.24 -3.58
C ILE A 32 11.23 -12.49 -4.89
N GLY A 33 10.37 -12.97 -5.77
CA GLY A 33 10.05 -12.36 -7.06
C GLY A 33 8.54 -12.35 -7.25
N VAL A 34 7.82 -11.65 -6.37
CA VAL A 34 6.36 -11.64 -6.38
C VAL A 34 5.85 -10.30 -6.92
N GLY A 35 5.05 -10.38 -7.97
CA GLY A 35 4.39 -9.20 -8.54
C GLY A 35 3.44 -8.55 -7.53
N VAL A 36 3.48 -7.22 -7.44
CA VAL A 36 2.42 -6.48 -6.74
C VAL A 36 1.21 -6.39 -7.68
N PRO A 37 -0.02 -6.68 -7.21
CA PRO A 37 -1.20 -6.74 -8.07
C PRO A 37 -1.59 -5.38 -8.64
N ARG A 38 -1.19 -4.30 -7.96
CA ARG A 38 -1.45 -2.90 -8.34
C ARG A 38 -0.43 -1.99 -7.66
N PRO A 39 -0.19 -0.78 -8.21
CA PRO A 39 0.49 0.27 -7.47
C PRO A 39 -0.18 0.52 -6.12
N TYR A 40 0.63 0.83 -5.11
CA TYR A 40 0.19 1.01 -3.73
C TYR A 40 0.63 2.37 -3.18
N GLU A 41 -0.18 2.91 -2.28
CA GLU A 41 0.04 4.20 -1.63
C GLU A 41 1.13 4.10 -0.55
N ILE A 42 1.98 5.11 -0.47
CA ILE A 42 2.97 5.26 0.60
C ILE A 42 2.51 6.40 1.51
N ALA A 43 2.18 6.05 2.76
CA ALA A 43 1.63 7.01 3.72
C ALA A 43 2.67 8.02 4.22
N TYR A 44 2.26 9.26 4.46
CA TYR A 44 3.07 10.33 5.04
C TYR A 44 3.74 9.90 6.35
N GLY A 45 2.99 9.23 7.22
CA GLY A 45 3.51 8.71 8.49
C GLY A 45 4.64 7.67 8.34
N SER A 46 4.87 7.10 7.16
CA SER A 46 5.99 6.17 6.93
C SER A 46 7.35 6.88 6.89
N ILE A 47 7.36 8.18 6.57
CA ILE A 47 8.59 9.00 6.49
C ILE A 47 8.74 9.96 7.68
N VAL A 48 7.82 9.93 8.63
CA VAL A 48 7.78 10.86 9.78
C VAL A 48 7.91 10.08 11.09
N PRO A 49 8.95 10.34 11.91
CA PRO A 49 9.07 9.74 13.24
C PRO A 49 7.97 10.20 14.19
N LYS A 50 7.82 9.52 15.35
CA LYS A 50 6.87 9.96 16.37
C LYS A 50 7.26 11.35 16.90
N LYS A 51 6.27 12.22 17.10
CA LYS A 51 6.47 13.59 17.60
C LYS A 51 7.31 13.65 18.87
N ALA A 52 7.09 12.71 19.80
CA ALA A 52 7.84 12.60 21.05
C ALA A 52 9.34 12.32 20.88
N GLN A 53 9.79 11.91 19.69
CA GLN A 53 11.21 11.65 19.38
C GLN A 53 11.87 12.86 18.69
N CYS A 54 11.17 13.49 17.75
CA CYS A 54 11.60 14.70 17.06
C CYS A 54 10.43 15.32 16.29
N GLU A 55 10.47 16.65 16.10
CA GLU A 55 9.37 17.42 15.49
C GLU A 55 9.71 17.98 14.09
N ASN A 56 10.94 17.76 13.61
CA ASN A 56 11.48 18.46 12.43
C ASN A 56 12.31 17.54 11.50
N LEU A 57 12.02 16.23 11.48
CA LEU A 57 12.77 15.24 10.70
C LEU A 57 11.88 14.49 9.72
N PHE A 58 12.33 14.40 8.47
CA PHE A 58 11.79 13.49 7.45
C PHE A 58 12.81 12.41 7.09
N VAL A 59 12.34 11.20 6.83
CA VAL A 59 13.16 10.03 6.48
C VAL A 59 12.60 9.38 5.21
N PRO A 60 12.88 9.93 4.00
CA PRO A 60 12.27 9.47 2.75
C PRO A 60 12.88 8.18 2.17
N VAL A 61 14.01 7.71 2.71
CA VAL A 61 14.72 6.50 2.24
C VAL A 61 14.56 5.35 3.23
N CYS A 62 14.96 5.56 4.49
CA CYS A 62 14.84 4.56 5.56
C CYS A 62 13.42 4.56 6.16
N VAL A 63 12.42 4.42 5.29
CA VAL A 63 11.01 4.56 5.67
C VAL A 63 10.58 3.43 6.61
N SER A 64 9.62 3.72 7.48
CA SER A 64 8.98 2.73 8.35
C SER A 64 8.21 1.71 7.50
N SER A 65 8.81 0.54 7.31
CA SER A 65 8.29 -0.55 6.48
C SER A 65 8.73 -1.90 7.02
N SER A 66 8.01 -2.96 6.67
CA SER A 66 8.50 -4.33 6.88
C SER A 66 9.62 -4.62 5.88
N HIS A 67 10.45 -5.61 6.19
CA HIS A 67 11.52 -6.06 5.28
C HIS A 67 10.98 -6.41 3.87
N ILE A 68 9.82 -7.07 3.81
CA ILE A 68 9.18 -7.46 2.55
C ILE A 68 8.69 -6.23 1.77
N ALA A 69 7.99 -5.31 2.42
CA ALA A 69 7.50 -4.10 1.76
C ALA A 69 8.65 -3.23 1.23
N PHE A 70 9.74 -3.15 2.00
CA PHE A 70 10.94 -2.42 1.57
C PHE A 70 11.55 -2.98 0.29
N GLY A 71 11.41 -4.29 0.04
CA GLY A 71 11.83 -4.93 -1.21
C GLY A 71 11.20 -4.33 -2.46
N SER A 72 10.00 -3.74 -2.34
CA SER A 72 9.34 -3.02 -3.43
C SER A 72 9.53 -1.49 -3.35
N ILE A 73 9.56 -0.92 -2.13
CA ILE A 73 9.68 0.54 -1.94
C ILE A 73 11.07 1.05 -2.34
N ARG A 74 12.13 0.24 -2.21
CA ARG A 74 13.54 0.66 -2.32
C ARG A 74 14.03 1.04 -3.73
N MET A 75 13.13 1.42 -4.62
CA MET A 75 13.47 1.83 -5.98
C MET A 75 13.83 3.32 -6.01
N GLU A 76 14.88 3.68 -6.76
CA GLU A 76 15.33 5.07 -6.87
C GLU A 76 14.21 6.02 -7.32
N PRO A 77 13.33 5.68 -8.29
CA PRO A 77 12.18 6.51 -8.62
C PRO A 77 11.24 6.77 -7.43
N VAL A 78 11.05 5.78 -6.55
CA VAL A 78 10.20 5.92 -5.36
C VAL A 78 10.89 6.82 -4.33
N PHE A 79 12.20 6.72 -4.15
CA PHE A 79 12.94 7.66 -3.29
C PHE A 79 12.89 9.10 -3.81
N MET A 80 12.91 9.31 -5.13
CA MET A 80 12.75 10.64 -5.73
C MET A 80 11.36 11.22 -5.45
N ILE A 81 10.31 10.40 -5.61
CA ILE A 81 8.92 10.73 -5.27
C ILE A 81 8.82 11.15 -3.79
N LEU A 82 9.26 10.29 -2.88
CA LEU A 82 9.20 10.57 -1.44
C LEU A 82 10.08 11.77 -1.04
N GLY A 83 11.21 11.96 -1.70
CA GLY A 83 12.09 13.11 -1.51
C GLY A 83 11.42 14.42 -1.89
N GLN A 84 10.71 14.47 -3.02
CA GLN A 84 9.93 15.65 -3.42
C GLN A 84 8.82 15.92 -2.41
N SER A 85 8.03 14.91 -2.05
CA SER A 85 6.95 15.06 -1.08
C SER A 85 7.43 15.53 0.30
N ALA A 86 8.54 14.96 0.78
CA ALA A 86 9.17 15.36 2.03
C ALA A 86 9.65 16.82 2.00
N ALA A 87 10.27 17.25 0.90
CA ALA A 87 10.75 18.63 0.74
C ALA A 87 9.59 19.64 0.72
N THR A 88 8.51 19.32 -0.01
CA THR A 88 7.29 20.14 -0.03
C THR A 88 6.67 20.25 1.37
N ALA A 89 6.52 19.12 2.07
CA ALA A 89 6.00 19.10 3.44
C ALA A 89 6.91 19.89 4.41
N ALA A 90 8.23 19.80 4.27
CA ALA A 90 9.19 20.55 5.07
C ALA A 90 9.05 22.05 4.87
N ALA A 91 8.96 22.53 3.62
CA ALA A 91 8.75 23.94 3.32
C ALA A 91 7.46 24.46 3.96
N MET A 92 6.35 23.74 3.78
CA MET A 92 5.05 24.10 4.38
C MET A 92 5.09 24.10 5.92
N SER A 93 5.80 23.14 6.53
CA SER A 93 5.95 23.07 7.98
C SER A 93 6.78 24.24 8.53
N ILE A 94 7.84 24.65 7.81
CA ILE A 94 8.65 25.83 8.15
C ILE A 94 7.80 27.10 8.07
N ASP A 95 7.09 27.31 6.97
CA ASP A 95 6.25 28.49 6.76
C ASP A 95 5.11 28.59 7.79
N GLY A 96 4.53 27.44 8.17
CA GLY A 96 3.50 27.35 9.19
C GLY A 96 4.01 27.34 10.64
N ASN A 97 5.33 27.29 10.85
CA ASN A 97 5.95 27.02 12.15
C ASN A 97 5.30 25.81 12.87
N LEU A 98 5.15 24.72 12.13
CA LEU A 98 4.53 23.47 12.58
C LEU A 98 5.58 22.38 12.78
N ALA A 99 5.34 21.50 13.76
CA ALA A 99 5.99 20.20 13.74
C ALA A 99 5.56 19.43 12.49
N VAL A 100 6.44 18.60 11.93
CA VAL A 100 6.16 17.86 10.69
C VAL A 100 4.97 16.90 10.84
N GLN A 101 4.68 16.45 12.07
CA GLN A 101 3.53 15.61 12.40
C GLN A 101 2.20 16.38 12.42
N ASP A 102 2.24 17.70 12.63
CA ASP A 102 1.05 18.54 12.77
C ASP A 102 0.65 19.19 11.42
N LEU A 103 1.42 18.96 10.36
CA LEU A 103 1.13 19.49 9.03
C LEU A 103 -0.24 18.97 8.54
N PRO A 104 -1.21 19.85 8.22
CA PRO A 104 -2.51 19.41 7.73
C PRO A 104 -2.36 18.67 6.38
N TYR A 105 -2.64 17.36 6.39
CA TYR A 105 -2.48 16.53 5.20
C TYR A 105 -3.33 17.02 4.01
N ALA A 106 -4.53 17.56 4.24
CA ALA A 106 -5.37 18.11 3.18
C ALA A 106 -4.65 19.19 2.36
N SER A 107 -3.97 20.12 3.03
CA SER A 107 -3.20 21.19 2.38
C SER A 107 -1.97 20.62 1.65
N LEU A 108 -1.28 19.65 2.25
CA LEU A 108 -0.16 18.97 1.59
C LEU A 108 -0.64 18.24 0.32
N ARG A 109 -1.74 17.50 0.41
CA ARG A 109 -2.33 16.75 -0.71
C ARG A 109 -2.66 17.68 -1.88
N GLU A 110 -3.31 18.80 -1.62
CA GLU A 110 -3.60 19.81 -2.64
C GLU A 110 -2.34 20.31 -3.33
N ARG A 111 -1.29 20.62 -2.55
CA ARG A 111 -0.01 21.07 -3.10
C ARG A 111 0.68 20.00 -3.93
N LEU A 112 0.75 18.76 -3.45
CA LEU A 112 1.38 17.65 -4.17
C LEU A 112 0.66 17.38 -5.50
N LEU A 113 -0.68 17.38 -5.50
CA LEU A 113 -1.45 17.23 -6.73
C LEU A 113 -1.19 18.38 -7.71
N ALA A 114 -1.08 19.62 -7.22
CA ALA A 114 -0.73 20.77 -8.04
C ALA A 114 0.68 20.66 -8.65
N ASP A 115 1.62 20.05 -7.94
CA ASP A 115 2.98 19.73 -8.41
C ASP A 115 3.01 18.50 -9.34
N GLY A 116 1.86 17.89 -9.65
CA GLY A 116 1.73 16.76 -10.57
C GLY A 116 2.01 15.40 -9.92
N GLN A 117 2.04 15.30 -8.59
CA GLN A 117 2.19 14.01 -7.93
C GLN A 117 0.97 13.11 -8.10
N VAL A 118 1.24 11.81 -8.25
CA VAL A 118 0.20 10.77 -8.26
C VAL A 118 0.13 10.19 -6.85
N LEU A 119 -0.98 10.44 -6.16
CA LEU A 119 -1.18 10.01 -4.77
C LEU A 119 -2.09 8.79 -4.66
N GLU A 120 -2.92 8.56 -5.66
CA GLU A 120 -3.86 7.45 -5.72
C GLU A 120 -3.89 6.97 -7.18
N MET A 121 -3.94 5.65 -7.38
CA MET A 121 -4.12 5.07 -8.72
C MET A 121 -5.25 4.06 -8.68
N ASP A 122 -6.32 4.41 -9.38
CA ASP A 122 -7.47 3.54 -9.58
C ASP A 122 -7.21 2.58 -10.74
N ASP A 123 -7.67 1.32 -10.63
CA ASP A 123 -7.84 0.50 -11.83
C ASP A 123 -8.97 1.16 -12.64
N PRO A 124 -8.73 1.60 -13.89
CA PRO A 124 -9.76 2.23 -14.71
C PRO A 124 -10.96 1.32 -14.98
N ASN A 125 -10.81 0.01 -14.76
CA ASN A 125 -11.88 -0.98 -14.88
C ASN A 125 -12.47 -1.39 -13.52
N ALA A 126 -11.97 -0.88 -12.40
CA ALA A 126 -12.53 -1.17 -11.09
C ALA A 126 -13.76 -0.31 -10.82
N LEU A 127 -14.83 -0.97 -10.38
CA LEU A 127 -16.01 -0.32 -9.80
C LEU A 127 -15.70 0.01 -8.35
N LEU A 128 -15.35 1.27 -8.08
CA LEU A 128 -14.98 1.71 -6.74
C LEU A 128 -16.22 2.18 -5.99
N SER A 129 -16.44 1.67 -4.79
CA SER A 129 -17.60 2.02 -3.95
C SER A 129 -17.76 3.54 -3.79
N ARG A 130 -16.66 4.25 -3.52
CA ARG A 130 -16.59 5.72 -3.40
C ARG A 130 -17.04 6.50 -4.64
N LYS A 131 -17.11 5.87 -5.82
CA LYS A 131 -17.55 6.50 -7.08
C LYS A 131 -19.01 6.16 -7.42
N LEU A 132 -19.64 5.23 -6.68
CA LEU A 132 -21.02 4.83 -6.92
C LEU A 132 -21.97 5.76 -6.14
N PRO A 133 -23.11 6.15 -6.74
CA PRO A 133 -24.11 6.95 -6.03
C PRO A 133 -24.83 6.10 -4.97
N GLY A 134 -25.10 6.69 -3.81
CA GLY A 134 -25.89 6.07 -2.74
C GLY A 134 -25.06 5.41 -1.64
N ILE A 135 -25.65 4.44 -0.94
CA ILE A 135 -24.99 3.63 0.08
C ILE A 135 -24.54 2.34 -0.59
N VAL A 136 -23.23 2.06 -0.56
CA VAL A 136 -22.65 0.81 -1.03
C VAL A 136 -22.31 -0.03 0.19
N VAL A 137 -22.76 -1.28 0.20
CA VAL A 137 -22.38 -2.28 1.21
C VAL A 137 -21.55 -3.33 0.48
N ASP A 138 -20.25 -3.35 0.76
CA ASP A 138 -19.29 -4.29 0.18
C ASP A 138 -19.09 -5.52 1.10
N ASP A 139 -18.70 -6.66 0.53
CA ASP A 139 -18.50 -7.87 1.32
C ASP A 139 -17.30 -7.77 2.28
N SER A 140 -16.38 -6.83 2.07
CA SER A 140 -15.31 -6.50 3.01
C SER A 140 -15.80 -5.94 4.35
N GLU A 141 -17.00 -5.35 4.40
CA GLU A 141 -17.62 -4.83 5.62
C GLU A 141 -18.58 -5.82 6.29
N ALA A 142 -18.81 -6.99 5.67
CA ALA A 142 -19.78 -7.97 6.14
C ALA A 142 -19.24 -8.92 7.23
N ASN A 143 -20.14 -9.45 8.05
CA ASN A 143 -19.83 -10.48 9.04
C ASN A 143 -20.11 -11.88 8.47
N PHE A 144 -19.10 -12.75 8.51
CA PHE A 144 -19.17 -14.09 7.93
C PHE A 144 -19.26 -15.17 9.00
N THR A 145 -20.14 -16.13 8.78
CA THR A 145 -20.17 -17.41 9.51
C THR A 145 -19.62 -18.51 8.60
N GLY A 146 -18.65 -19.28 9.11
CA GLY A 146 -17.96 -20.34 8.37
C GLY A 146 -16.75 -19.85 7.55
N SER A 147 -16.11 -20.76 6.81
CA SER A 147 -14.95 -20.44 5.96
C SER A 147 -15.37 -20.01 4.55
N TRP A 148 -14.77 -18.94 4.04
CA TRP A 148 -15.08 -18.35 2.73
C TRP A 148 -13.80 -18.14 1.94
N GLY A 149 -13.82 -18.48 0.65
CA GLY A 149 -12.76 -18.16 -0.29
C GLY A 149 -12.95 -16.75 -0.87
N SER A 150 -11.86 -16.06 -1.20
CA SER A 150 -11.90 -14.76 -1.88
C SER A 150 -11.46 -14.91 -3.34
N SER A 151 -12.12 -14.21 -4.26
CA SER A 151 -11.77 -14.22 -5.68
C SER A 151 -11.98 -12.85 -6.32
N SER A 152 -11.24 -12.62 -7.41
CA SER A 152 -11.39 -11.47 -8.31
C SER A 152 -11.46 -11.93 -9.77
N ALA A 153 -11.75 -13.21 -10.01
CA ALA A 153 -11.68 -13.82 -11.34
C ALA A 153 -12.85 -13.38 -12.24
N ASN A 154 -14.06 -13.29 -11.68
CA ASN A 154 -15.24 -12.87 -12.43
C ASN A 154 -15.56 -11.40 -12.18
N ARG A 155 -15.39 -10.56 -13.20
CA ARG A 155 -15.79 -9.15 -13.20
C ARG A 155 -17.24 -9.00 -13.69
N PRO A 156 -17.98 -7.94 -13.31
CA PRO A 156 -17.58 -6.87 -12.39
C PRO A 156 -17.71 -7.27 -10.90
N PHE A 157 -16.88 -6.66 -10.05
CA PHE A 157 -17.02 -6.66 -8.59
C PHE A 157 -16.69 -5.25 -8.06
N VAL A 158 -17.11 -4.94 -6.83
CA VAL A 158 -16.83 -3.66 -6.19
C VAL A 158 -15.51 -3.72 -5.44
N ASP A 159 -14.73 -2.64 -5.53
CA ASP A 159 -13.42 -2.45 -4.90
C ASP A 159 -12.39 -3.56 -5.19
N SER A 160 -12.32 -4.60 -4.35
CA SER A 160 -11.19 -5.55 -4.34
C SER A 160 -11.51 -6.97 -4.80
N GLY A 161 -12.78 -7.39 -4.76
CA GLY A 161 -13.16 -8.74 -5.16
C GLY A 161 -14.55 -9.13 -4.67
N TYR A 162 -14.76 -10.43 -4.50
CA TYR A 162 -15.92 -11.02 -3.86
C TYR A 162 -15.54 -12.30 -3.11
N ARG A 163 -16.31 -12.69 -2.10
CA ARG A 163 -16.19 -13.99 -1.43
C ARG A 163 -17.18 -15.03 -1.95
N HIS A 164 -16.79 -16.30 -1.89
CA HIS A 164 -17.63 -17.44 -2.26
C HIS A 164 -17.46 -18.63 -1.32
N ASP A 165 -18.46 -19.50 -1.26
CA ASP A 165 -18.51 -20.63 -0.33
C ASP A 165 -17.65 -21.84 -0.76
N GLU A 166 -16.92 -21.72 -1.87
CA GLU A 166 -16.15 -22.79 -2.53
C GLU A 166 -16.99 -24.04 -2.86
N ASN A 167 -18.31 -23.87 -2.99
CA ASN A 167 -19.26 -24.96 -3.10
C ASN A 167 -19.23 -25.97 -1.92
N ALA A 168 -18.83 -25.52 -0.72
CA ALA A 168 -18.71 -26.34 0.49
C ALA A 168 -19.52 -25.75 1.66
N GLY A 169 -19.90 -26.60 2.63
CA GLY A 169 -20.59 -26.16 3.87
C GLY A 169 -22.00 -25.59 3.64
N LYS A 170 -22.78 -26.23 2.77
CA LYS A 170 -24.16 -25.80 2.42
C LYS A 170 -25.06 -25.83 3.65
N GLY A 171 -25.73 -24.73 3.94
CA GLY A 171 -26.63 -24.58 5.09
C GLY A 171 -25.96 -24.08 6.37
N ASP A 172 -24.63 -24.19 6.48
CA ASP A 172 -23.88 -23.81 7.68
C ASP A 172 -23.16 -22.45 7.55
N LYS A 173 -23.06 -21.93 6.32
CA LYS A 173 -22.42 -20.64 6.01
C LYS A 173 -23.45 -19.54 5.82
N SER A 174 -23.17 -18.35 6.36
CA SER A 174 -23.99 -17.15 6.15
C SER A 174 -23.15 -15.89 6.15
N VAL A 175 -23.66 -14.84 5.49
CA VAL A 175 -23.08 -13.49 5.47
C VAL A 175 -24.17 -12.49 5.89
N ARG A 176 -23.82 -11.51 6.72
CA ARG A 176 -24.73 -10.47 7.20
C ARG A 176 -24.07 -9.10 7.17
#